data_AF-A0A1C4AWB1-F1
#
_entry.id   AF-A0A1C4AWB1-F1
#
_cell.length_a   1.000
_cell.length_b   1.000
_cell.length_c   1.000
_cell.angle_alpha   90.00
_cell.angle_beta   90.00
_cell.angle_gamma   90.00
#
_symmetry.space_group_name_H-M   'P 1'
#
loop_
_entity.id
_entity.type
_entity.pdbx_description
1 polymer ?
#
loop_
_entity_poly.entity_id
_entity_poly.type
_entity_poly.pdbx_seq_one_letter_code
_entity_poly.pdbx_strand_id
1 'polypeptide(L)'
;MSDLHFESHYVTVSTNPALFSGLKMKNEPLCTAPCPIARSLGRIGDSWSIIILRDAFSGFTRFDEFQKSTNVAPNILSRRLKELVEDGLLEKVCYSNTPPRYEYHLTERGRDFRPVLLALAQWGNRYFSPEGPQIQLVENATQRPVEAIMVDKTTGDPITPEKYTLVPGPAASPVIHYRHGYLQRKRAGDTGQKFLPQQHMGDHHDPEK
;
A
#
# COMPACT_ATOMS: atom_id res chain seq x y z
N MET A 1 65.86 22.97 -20.71
CA MET A 1 65.92 21.80 -19.81
C MET A 1 65.15 22.18 -18.57
N SER A 2 63.82 22.06 -18.63
CA SER A 2 63.06 20.91 -18.11
C SER A 2 63.24 20.81 -16.61
N ASP A 3 62.25 21.28 -15.84
CA ASP A 3 61.37 20.37 -15.10
C ASP A 3 60.27 21.15 -14.35
N LEU A 4 59.03 20.78 -14.69
CA LEU A 4 57.81 21.10 -13.97
C LEU A 4 57.73 20.17 -12.76
N HIS A 5 57.92 20.68 -11.55
CA HIS A 5 57.53 19.97 -10.33
C HIS A 5 56.22 20.53 -9.78
N PHE A 6 55.19 19.71 -9.91
CA PHE A 6 53.83 19.88 -9.39
C PHE A 6 53.80 19.43 -7.93
N GLU A 7 53.76 20.38 -6.98
CA GLU A 7 53.60 20.08 -5.56
C GLU A 7 52.11 19.92 -5.22
N SER A 8 51.76 18.70 -4.78
CA SER A 8 50.44 18.29 -4.34
C SER A 8 50.18 18.79 -2.92
N HIS A 9 49.42 19.88 -2.77
CA HIS A 9 48.89 20.29 -1.48
C HIS A 9 47.59 19.52 -1.17
N TYR A 10 47.73 18.42 -0.43
CA TYR A 10 46.60 17.81 0.28
C TYR A 10 46.19 18.74 1.44
N VAL A 11 45.07 19.43 1.29
CA VAL A 11 44.39 20.10 2.42
C VAL A 11 43.58 19.04 3.16
N THR A 12 44.04 18.65 4.35
CA THR A 12 43.30 17.83 5.30
C THR A 12 42.11 18.62 5.84
N VAL A 13 40.90 18.30 5.38
CA VAL A 13 39.66 18.82 5.96
C VAL A 13 39.42 18.12 7.30
N SER A 14 39.63 18.86 8.38
CA SER A 14 39.26 18.51 9.75
C SER A 14 37.76 18.22 9.84
N THR A 15 37.39 16.95 10.04
CA THR A 15 36.01 16.56 10.34
C THR A 15 35.70 16.90 11.79
N ASN A 16 35.20 18.11 12.02
CA ASN A 16 34.60 18.49 13.29
C ASN A 16 33.15 17.92 13.34
N PRO A 17 32.81 16.96 14.23
CA PRO A 17 31.55 16.22 14.16
C PRO A 17 30.33 16.94 14.78
N ALA A 18 30.36 18.26 14.98
CA ALA A 18 29.38 18.95 15.82
C ALA A 18 28.40 19.92 15.11
N LEU A 19 28.22 19.87 13.78
CA LEU A 19 27.36 20.86 13.07
C LEU A 19 26.37 20.35 12.01
N PHE A 20 26.07 19.05 11.97
CA PHE A 20 24.95 18.54 11.14
C PHE A 20 23.96 17.74 11.98
N SER A 21 23.19 18.43 12.82
CA SER A 21 21.90 17.92 13.32
C SER A 21 20.85 18.03 12.21
N GLY A 22 21.09 17.32 11.10
CA GLY A 22 20.20 17.22 9.95
C GLY A 22 19.12 16.15 10.17
N LEU A 23 17.88 16.51 9.78
CA LEU A 23 16.77 15.63 9.39
C LEU A 23 16.75 14.20 9.98
N LYS A 24 15.96 14.01 11.04
CA LYS A 24 15.30 12.71 11.29
C LYS A 24 13.90 12.74 10.68
N MET A 25 13.80 12.38 9.40
CA MET A 25 12.63 11.67 8.89
C MET A 25 13.14 10.34 8.33
N LYS A 26 13.18 9.31 9.17
CA LYS A 26 13.42 7.94 8.70
C LYS A 26 12.17 7.12 9.01
N ASN A 27 11.43 6.82 7.95
CA ASN A 27 10.54 5.65 7.82
C ASN A 27 9.48 5.51 8.91
N GLU A 28 8.52 6.43 8.98
CA GLU A 28 7.26 6.10 9.65
C GLU A 28 6.51 5.05 8.83
N PRO A 29 6.03 3.96 9.46
CA PRO A 29 5.38 2.88 8.74
C PRO A 29 4.08 3.39 8.12
N LEU A 30 3.91 3.14 6.82
CA LEU A 30 2.73 3.60 6.06
C LEU A 30 1.39 3.11 6.69
N CYS A 31 1.42 2.02 7.48
CA CYS A 31 0.25 1.50 8.19
C CYS A 31 -0.30 2.41 9.30
N THR A 32 0.45 3.42 9.73
CA THR A 32 0.00 4.49 10.65
C THR A 32 -0.30 5.81 9.92
N ALA A 33 -0.15 5.86 8.59
CA ALA A 33 -0.35 7.07 7.83
C ALA A 33 -1.80 7.59 7.93
N PRO A 34 -2.02 8.93 7.95
CA PRO A 34 -3.35 9.53 7.96
C PRO A 34 -4.18 9.25 6.70
N CYS A 35 -3.52 9.02 5.56
CA CYS A 35 -4.19 8.73 4.28
C CYS A 35 -4.66 7.26 4.24
N PRO A 36 -5.96 6.97 4.02
CA PRO A 36 -6.47 5.60 3.97
C PRO A 36 -5.83 4.74 2.87
N ILE A 37 -5.51 5.35 1.72
CA ILE A 37 -4.79 4.68 0.62
C ILE A 37 -3.37 4.34 1.06
N ALA A 38 -2.65 5.28 1.68
CA ALA A 38 -1.31 5.04 2.20
C ALA A 38 -1.31 3.99 3.33
N ARG A 39 -2.33 3.99 4.19
CA ARG A 39 -2.55 2.98 5.23
C ARG A 39 -2.76 1.60 4.66
N SER A 40 -3.59 1.51 3.61
CA SER A 40 -3.82 0.26 2.88
C SER A 40 -2.52 -0.20 2.22
N LEU A 41 -1.80 0.70 1.55
CA LEU A 41 -0.47 0.42 0.97
C LEU A 41 0.58 0.06 2.02
N GLY A 42 0.50 0.55 3.25
CA GLY A 42 1.42 0.15 4.31
C GLY A 42 1.18 -1.25 4.86
N ARG A 43 -0.04 -1.78 4.70
CA ARG A 43 -0.44 -3.13 5.10
C ARG A 43 -0.40 -4.14 3.94
N ILE A 44 -0.53 -3.65 2.70
CA ILE A 44 -0.68 -4.44 1.47
C ILE A 44 0.47 -4.20 0.47
N GLY A 45 1.32 -3.21 0.71
CA GLY A 45 2.38 -2.79 -0.22
C GLY A 45 3.59 -3.70 -0.29
N ASP A 46 3.53 -4.87 0.34
CA ASP A 46 4.36 -5.98 -0.06
C ASP A 46 3.63 -6.83 -1.10
N SER A 47 4.28 -7.08 -2.23
CA SER A 47 3.67 -7.80 -3.36
C SER A 47 3.12 -9.18 -2.97
N TRP A 48 3.60 -9.79 -1.87
CA TRP A 48 3.21 -11.13 -1.45
C TRP A 48 1.87 -11.14 -0.72
N SER A 49 1.56 -10.13 0.08
CA SER A 49 0.26 -10.00 0.76
C SER A 49 -0.89 -9.99 -0.25
N ILE A 50 -0.75 -9.27 -1.36
CA ILE A 50 -1.74 -9.25 -2.46
C ILE A 50 -1.89 -10.65 -3.09
N ILE A 51 -0.77 -11.32 -3.37
CA ILE A 51 -0.77 -12.64 -4.00
C ILE A 51 -1.37 -13.69 -3.05
N ILE A 52 -1.06 -13.65 -1.76
CA ILE A 52 -1.63 -14.54 -0.74
C ILE A 52 -3.15 -14.32 -0.64
N LEU A 53 -3.61 -13.07 -0.63
CA LEU A 53 -5.05 -12.78 -0.61
C LEU A 53 -5.73 -13.29 -1.89
N ARG A 54 -5.15 -13.10 -3.07
CA ARG A 54 -5.64 -13.67 -4.34
C ARG A 54 -5.83 -15.19 -4.23
N ASP A 55 -4.84 -15.86 -3.66
CA ASP A 55 -4.82 -17.31 -3.46
C ASP A 55 -5.91 -17.76 -2.46
N ALA A 56 -6.10 -17.00 -1.38
CA ALA A 56 -7.15 -17.26 -0.40
C ALA A 56 -8.55 -17.09 -1.01
N PHE A 57 -8.74 -16.08 -1.88
CA PHE A 57 -9.99 -15.92 -2.64
C PHE A 57 -10.23 -17.05 -3.65
N SER A 58 -9.17 -17.74 -4.08
CA SER A 58 -9.25 -18.92 -4.95
C SER A 58 -9.53 -20.21 -4.17
N GLY A 59 -9.54 -20.15 -2.84
CA GLY A 59 -9.86 -21.26 -1.95
C GLY A 59 -8.66 -21.97 -1.33
N PHE A 60 -7.43 -21.48 -1.53
CA PHE A 60 -6.27 -22.03 -0.81
C PHE A 60 -6.33 -21.62 0.67
N THR A 61 -6.10 -22.59 1.55
CA THR A 61 -6.21 -22.37 3.00
C THR A 61 -4.98 -22.87 3.75
N ARG A 62 -4.17 -23.75 3.16
CA ARG A 62 -3.02 -24.39 3.83
C ARG A 62 -1.69 -23.74 3.44
N PHE A 63 -0.73 -23.74 4.37
CA PHE A 63 0.60 -23.17 4.14
C PHE A 63 1.28 -23.73 2.88
N ASP A 64 1.27 -25.05 2.70
CA ASP A 64 1.90 -25.70 1.55
C ASP A 64 1.22 -25.35 0.22
N GLU A 65 -0.09 -25.04 0.23
CA GLU A 65 -0.82 -24.60 -0.97
C GLU A 65 -0.36 -23.20 -1.38
N PHE A 66 -0.34 -22.27 -0.43
CA PHE A 66 0.19 -20.92 -0.66
C PHE A 66 1.65 -20.97 -1.12
N GLN A 67 2.48 -21.82 -0.49
CA GLN A 67 3.89 -21.92 -0.87
C GLN A 67 4.06 -22.42 -2.29
N LYS A 68 3.33 -23.46 -2.69
CA LYS A 68 3.40 -24.03 -4.05
C LYS A 68 2.85 -23.08 -5.10
N SER A 69 1.77 -22.36 -4.79
CA SER A 69 1.14 -21.40 -5.71
C SER A 69 1.99 -20.15 -5.92
N THR A 70 2.57 -19.60 -4.85
CA THR A 70 3.33 -18.34 -4.91
C THR A 70 4.82 -18.53 -5.23
N ASN A 71 5.35 -19.74 -5.02
CA ASN A 71 6.78 -20.07 -5.07
C ASN A 71 7.67 -19.17 -4.18
N VAL A 72 7.08 -18.57 -3.13
CA VAL A 72 7.80 -17.69 -2.20
C VAL A 72 8.56 -18.51 -1.16
N ALA A 73 9.68 -17.98 -0.67
CA ALA A 73 10.45 -18.61 0.39
C ALA A 73 9.60 -18.79 1.68
N PRO A 74 9.67 -19.96 2.36
CA PRO A 74 8.80 -20.25 3.50
C PRO A 74 8.89 -19.22 4.65
N ASN A 75 10.07 -18.67 4.90
CA ASN A 75 10.26 -17.64 5.94
C ASN A 75 9.49 -16.35 5.61
N ILE A 76 9.43 -15.98 4.32
CA ILE A 76 8.68 -14.81 3.87
C ILE A 76 7.18 -15.10 3.94
N LEU A 77 6.73 -16.28 3.47
CA LEU A 77 5.33 -16.69 3.55
C LEU A 77 4.82 -16.67 5.00
N SER A 78 5.58 -17.27 5.91
CA SER A 78 5.24 -17.33 7.34
C SER A 78 5.07 -15.94 7.94
N ARG A 79 5.99 -15.01 7.65
CA ARG A 79 5.89 -13.62 8.08
C ARG A 79 4.63 -12.95 7.54
N ARG A 80 4.34 -13.09 6.24
CA ARG A 80 3.17 -12.44 5.61
C ARG A 80 1.85 -13.00 6.09
N LEU A 81 1.73 -14.31 6.23
CA LEU A 81 0.53 -14.93 6.81
C LEU A 81 0.31 -14.45 8.24
N LYS A 82 1.37 -14.30 9.04
CA LYS A 82 1.29 -13.73 10.39
C LYS A 82 0.78 -12.28 10.35
N GLU A 83 1.36 -11.43 9.52
CA GLU A 83 0.96 -10.03 9.37
C GLU A 83 -0.50 -9.90 8.90
N LEU A 84 -0.93 -10.69 7.93
CA LEU A 84 -2.32 -10.71 7.44
C LEU A 84 -3.32 -11.15 8.52
N VAL A 85 -2.90 -12.05 9.42
CA VAL A 85 -3.71 -12.45 10.58
C VAL A 85 -3.76 -11.34 11.63
N GLU A 86 -2.63 -10.70 11.94
CA GLU A 86 -2.56 -9.56 12.87
C GLU A 86 -3.38 -8.35 12.36
N ASP A 87 -3.39 -8.13 11.04
CA ASP A 87 -4.23 -7.13 10.38
C ASP A 87 -5.70 -7.55 10.28
N GLY A 88 -6.06 -8.76 10.69
CA GLY A 88 -7.43 -9.27 10.67
C GLY A 88 -7.99 -9.47 9.26
N LEU A 89 -7.15 -9.63 8.24
CA LEU A 89 -7.55 -10.01 6.88
C LEU A 89 -7.70 -11.53 6.74
N LEU A 90 -6.91 -12.28 7.50
CA LEU A 90 -7.01 -13.73 7.63
C LEU A 90 -7.24 -14.12 9.09
N GLU A 91 -7.83 -15.28 9.31
CA GLU A 91 -7.87 -15.94 10.62
C GLU A 91 -7.12 -17.27 10.53
N LYS A 92 -6.38 -17.61 11.59
CA LYS A 92 -5.62 -18.87 11.67
C LYS A 92 -6.40 -19.89 12.49
N VAL A 93 -6.89 -20.94 11.84
CA VAL A 93 -7.75 -21.97 12.44
C VAL A 93 -6.98 -23.27 12.59
N CYS A 94 -6.98 -23.85 13.80
CA CYS A 94 -6.42 -25.20 14.01
C CYS A 94 -7.46 -26.25 13.60
N TYR A 95 -7.10 -27.16 12.70
CA TYR A 95 -8.01 -28.24 12.25
C TYR A 95 -7.56 -29.64 12.70
N SER A 96 -6.35 -29.77 13.23
CA SER A 96 -5.84 -31.01 13.81
C SER A 96 -4.95 -30.67 14.99
N ASN A 97 -5.17 -31.31 16.14
CA ASN A 97 -4.37 -31.07 17.35
C ASN A 97 -3.18 -32.04 17.48
N THR A 98 -3.10 -33.08 16.64
CA THR A 98 -2.07 -34.13 16.77
C THR A 98 -1.65 -34.72 15.41
N PRO A 99 -0.60 -34.20 14.74
CA PRO A 99 0.14 -32.98 15.07
C PRO A 99 -0.71 -31.71 14.82
N PRO A 100 -0.38 -30.58 15.47
CA PRO A 100 -1.00 -29.27 15.19
C PRO A 100 -0.92 -28.92 13.71
N ARG A 101 -2.07 -28.74 13.06
CA ARG A 101 -2.17 -28.25 11.68
C ARG A 101 -3.14 -27.08 11.60
N TYR A 102 -2.77 -26.11 10.77
CA TYR A 102 -3.48 -24.85 10.66
C TYR A 102 -3.92 -24.57 9.23
N GLU A 103 -5.05 -23.90 9.12
CA GLU A 103 -5.55 -23.27 7.92
C GLU A 103 -5.68 -21.77 8.14
N TYR A 104 -5.71 -21.03 7.04
CA TYR A 104 -5.85 -19.59 6.99
C TYR A 104 -7.09 -19.25 6.18
N HIS A 105 -8.08 -18.65 6.83
CA HIS A 105 -9.38 -18.34 6.23
C HIS A 105 -9.56 -16.83 6.09
N LEU A 106 -10.26 -16.39 5.04
CA LEU A 106 -10.61 -14.97 4.87
C LEU A 106 -11.64 -14.56 5.93
N THR A 107 -11.33 -13.50 6.67
CA THR A 107 -12.28 -12.81 7.54
C THR A 107 -13.26 -11.97 6.72
N GLU A 108 -14.26 -11.36 7.36
CA GLU A 108 -15.12 -10.36 6.71
C GLU A 108 -14.30 -9.19 6.13
N ARG A 109 -13.38 -8.63 6.92
CA ARG A 109 -12.45 -7.58 6.47
C ARG A 109 -11.58 -8.04 5.29
N GLY A 110 -11.15 -9.30 5.29
CA GLY A 110 -10.43 -9.92 4.18
C GLY A 110 -11.27 -10.02 2.92
N ARG A 111 -12.54 -10.43 3.04
CA ARG A 111 -13.47 -10.53 1.90
C ARG A 111 -13.80 -9.18 1.27
N ASP A 112 -13.87 -8.12 2.08
CA ASP A 112 -14.06 -6.75 1.60
C ASP A 112 -12.89 -6.23 0.74
N PHE A 113 -11.75 -6.91 0.74
CA PHE A 113 -10.62 -6.57 -0.12
C PHE A 113 -10.80 -6.98 -1.59
N ARG A 114 -11.82 -7.80 -1.90
CA ARG A 114 -12.06 -8.33 -3.26
C ARG A 114 -12.12 -7.25 -4.36
N PRO A 115 -12.80 -6.09 -4.19
CA PRO A 115 -12.84 -5.06 -5.23
C PRO A 115 -11.47 -4.51 -5.61
N VAL A 116 -10.53 -4.45 -4.65
CA VAL A 116 -9.16 -3.97 -4.91
C VAL A 116 -8.41 -4.96 -5.81
N LEU A 117 -8.55 -6.26 -5.56
CA LEU A 117 -7.96 -7.30 -6.41
C LEU A 117 -8.51 -7.27 -7.83
N LEU A 118 -9.82 -7.07 -7.98
CA LEU A 118 -10.46 -6.97 -9.30
C LEU A 118 -9.96 -5.75 -10.08
N ALA A 119 -9.86 -4.59 -9.43
CA ALA A 119 -9.32 -3.38 -10.05
C ALA A 119 -7.85 -3.55 -10.47
N LEU A 120 -7.04 -4.22 -9.63
CA LEU A 120 -5.64 -4.50 -9.93
C LEU A 120 -5.50 -5.46 -11.13
N ALA A 121 -6.32 -6.52 -11.19
CA ALA A 121 -6.31 -7.47 -12.30
C ALA A 121 -6.72 -6.82 -13.62
N GLN A 122 -7.77 -5.98 -13.62
CA GLN A 122 -8.22 -5.24 -14.80
C GLN A 122 -7.14 -4.27 -15.31
N TRP A 123 -6.50 -3.52 -14.40
CA TRP A 123 -5.38 -2.64 -14.73
C TRP A 123 -4.20 -3.44 -15.29
N GLY A 124 -3.85 -4.56 -14.64
CA GLY A 124 -2.79 -5.48 -15.09
C GLY A 124 -3.01 -5.98 -16.51
N ASN A 125 -4.21 -6.51 -16.79
CA ASN A 125 -4.61 -7.00 -18.11
C ASN A 125 -4.52 -5.91 -19.18
N ARG A 126 -4.91 -4.66 -18.86
CA ARG A 126 -4.94 -3.56 -19.83
C ARG A 126 -3.54 -3.12 -20.28
N TYR A 127 -2.56 -3.13 -19.38
CA TYR A 127 -1.27 -2.49 -19.63
C TYR A 127 -0.08 -3.45 -19.68
N PHE A 128 -0.19 -4.64 -19.09
CA PHE A 128 0.95 -5.55 -18.88
C PHE A 128 0.72 -6.96 -19.42
N SER A 129 -0.33 -7.18 -20.22
CA SER A 129 -0.66 -8.48 -20.80
C SER A 129 -0.71 -8.37 -22.34
N PRO A 130 0.45 -8.21 -23.02
CA PRO A 130 0.52 -8.07 -24.48
C PRO A 130 -0.03 -9.28 -25.25
N GLU A 131 -0.03 -10.45 -24.63
CA GLU A 131 -0.62 -11.69 -25.11
C GLU A 131 -2.15 -11.77 -24.94
N GLY A 132 -2.77 -10.77 -24.30
CA GLY A 132 -4.19 -10.75 -23.95
C GLY A 132 -4.49 -11.24 -22.53
N PRO A 133 -5.71 -10.99 -22.00
CA PRO A 133 -6.03 -11.20 -20.58
C PRO A 133 -5.77 -12.64 -20.11
N GLN A 134 -4.87 -12.80 -19.13
CA GLN A 134 -4.57 -14.10 -18.52
C GLN A 134 -5.67 -14.57 -17.55
N ILE A 135 -6.42 -13.64 -16.97
CA ILE A 135 -7.54 -13.89 -16.06
C ILE A 135 -8.67 -12.94 -16.43
N GLN A 136 -9.91 -13.43 -16.46
CA GLN A 136 -11.08 -12.62 -16.79
C GLN A 136 -12.16 -12.76 -15.71
N LEU A 137 -12.73 -11.63 -15.33
CA LEU A 137 -13.93 -11.63 -14.50
C LEU A 137 -15.13 -11.98 -15.38
N VAL A 138 -15.87 -13.01 -14.98
CA VAL A 138 -17.06 -13.48 -15.69
C VAL A 138 -18.26 -13.57 -14.77
N GLU A 139 -19.45 -13.51 -15.36
CA GLU A 139 -20.68 -13.88 -14.67
C GLU A 139 -20.78 -15.41 -14.55
N ASN A 140 -20.92 -15.94 -13.34
CA ASN A 140 -20.87 -17.39 -13.09
C ASN A 140 -21.86 -18.20 -13.95
N ALA A 141 -23.09 -17.69 -14.12
CA ALA A 141 -24.15 -18.42 -14.83
C ALA A 141 -23.92 -18.50 -16.34
N THR A 142 -23.44 -17.42 -16.95
CA THR A 142 -23.35 -17.28 -18.42
C THR A 142 -21.93 -17.38 -18.94
N GLN A 143 -20.92 -17.31 -18.05
CA GLN A 143 -19.51 -17.15 -18.38
C GLN A 143 -19.21 -15.92 -19.24
N ARG A 144 -20.14 -14.96 -19.30
CA ARG A 144 -19.95 -13.72 -20.04
C ARG A 144 -18.91 -12.85 -19.33
N PRO A 145 -17.94 -12.30 -20.06
CA PRO A 145 -17.03 -11.28 -19.54
C PRO A 145 -17.76 -10.09 -18.93
N VAL A 146 -17.28 -9.64 -17.78
CA VAL A 146 -17.76 -8.42 -17.13
C VAL A 146 -16.61 -7.47 -16.86
N GLU A 147 -16.89 -6.18 -17.06
CA GLU A 147 -15.98 -5.11 -16.69
C GLU A 147 -16.40 -4.55 -15.33
N ALA A 148 -15.48 -4.57 -14.36
CA ALA A 148 -15.74 -3.97 -13.05
C ALA A 148 -15.64 -2.44 -13.16
N ILE A 149 -16.66 -1.74 -12.66
CA ILE A 149 -16.67 -0.28 -12.53
C ILE A 149 -17.05 0.09 -11.09
N MET A 150 -16.56 1.24 -10.62
CA MET A 150 -17.02 1.82 -9.37
C MET A 150 -18.17 2.79 -9.64
N VAL A 151 -19.26 2.63 -8.91
CA VAL A 151 -20.45 3.48 -8.99
C VAL A 151 -20.79 4.02 -7.61
N ASP A 152 -21.43 5.19 -7.56
CA ASP A 152 -22.09 5.64 -6.34
C ASP A 152 -23.28 4.72 -6.07
N LYS A 153 -23.35 4.17 -4.86
CA LYS A 153 -24.39 3.21 -4.48
C LYS A 153 -25.79 3.82 -4.51
N THR A 154 -25.92 5.13 -4.26
CA THR A 154 -27.21 5.80 -4.14
C THR A 154 -27.81 6.11 -5.51
N THR A 155 -27.01 6.66 -6.40
CA THR A 155 -27.44 7.12 -7.73
C THR A 155 -27.24 6.08 -8.83
N GLY A 156 -26.28 5.16 -8.65
CA GLY A 156 -25.83 4.23 -9.69
C GLY A 156 -24.83 4.85 -10.68
N ASP A 157 -24.47 6.12 -10.49
CA ASP A 157 -23.59 6.83 -11.43
C ASP A 157 -22.13 6.38 -11.31
N PRO A 158 -21.40 6.22 -12.42
CA PRO A 158 -19.97 5.93 -12.39
C PRO A 158 -19.18 6.99 -11.61
N ILE A 159 -18.29 6.55 -10.72
CA ILE A 159 -17.39 7.45 -9.98
C ILE A 159 -16.26 7.87 -10.91
N THR A 160 -16.39 9.05 -11.52
CA THR A 160 -15.36 9.64 -12.39
C THR A 160 -14.75 10.91 -11.78
N PRO A 161 -13.49 11.25 -12.11
CA PRO A 161 -12.83 12.45 -11.59
C PRO A 161 -13.51 13.78 -11.99
N GLU A 162 -14.29 13.79 -13.06
CA GLU A 162 -15.01 14.97 -13.56
C GLU A 162 -16.26 15.28 -12.72
N LYS A 163 -16.88 14.25 -12.15
CA LYS A 163 -18.12 14.36 -11.38
C LYS A 163 -17.90 14.27 -9.87
N TYR A 164 -16.89 13.53 -9.43
CA TYR A 164 -16.63 13.24 -8.02
C TYR A 164 -15.24 13.72 -7.60
N THR A 165 -15.14 14.25 -6.37
CA THR A 165 -13.86 14.66 -5.78
C THR A 165 -13.71 14.12 -4.36
N LEU A 166 -12.49 13.77 -3.98
CA LEU A 166 -12.14 13.43 -2.61
C LEU A 166 -11.96 14.71 -1.79
N VAL A 167 -12.66 14.81 -0.67
CA VAL A 167 -12.57 15.91 0.30
C VAL A 167 -12.21 15.36 1.70
N PRO A 168 -11.65 16.19 2.59
CA PRO A 168 -11.45 15.82 3.99
C PRO A 168 -12.78 15.39 4.62
N GLY A 169 -12.78 14.20 5.24
CA GLY A 169 -13.93 13.72 6.00
C GLY A 169 -14.05 14.41 7.38
N PRO A 170 -15.13 14.14 8.12
CA PRO A 170 -15.38 14.76 9.44
C PRO A 170 -14.28 14.54 10.48
N ALA A 171 -13.56 13.41 10.38
CA ALA A 171 -12.46 13.05 11.28
C ALA A 171 -11.07 13.31 10.65
N ALA A 172 -10.98 14.12 9.59
CA ALA A 172 -9.71 14.39 8.93
C ALA A 172 -8.75 15.15 9.85
N SER A 173 -7.51 14.70 9.92
CA SER A 173 -6.48 15.39 10.69
C SER A 173 -6.09 16.73 10.04
N PRO A 174 -5.46 17.66 10.79
CA PRO A 174 -5.06 18.97 10.26
C PRO A 174 -4.20 18.88 8.99
N VAL A 175 -3.31 17.88 8.89
CA VAL A 175 -2.50 17.65 7.69
C VAL A 175 -3.34 17.26 6.46
N ILE A 176 -4.46 16.56 6.66
CA ILE A 176 -5.38 16.19 5.56
C ILE A 176 -6.15 17.43 5.08
N HIS A 177 -6.63 18.27 6.00
CA HIS A 177 -7.24 19.56 5.65
C HIS A 177 -6.26 20.48 4.91
N TYR A 178 -5.03 20.59 5.41
CA TYR A 178 -3.96 21.35 4.77
C TYR A 178 -3.67 20.86 3.35
N ARG A 179 -3.48 19.54 3.19
CA ARG A 179 -3.24 18.92 1.88
C ARG A 179 -4.34 19.25 0.89
N HIS A 180 -5.60 19.12 1.29
CA HIS A 180 -6.74 19.43 0.43
C HIS A 180 -6.78 20.91 0.04
N GLY A 181 -6.66 21.82 1.00
CA GLY A 181 -6.67 23.27 0.74
C GLY A 181 -5.51 23.71 -0.16
N TYR A 182 -4.32 23.14 0.04
CA TYR A 182 -3.17 23.37 -0.84
C TYR A 182 -3.47 22.95 -2.28
N LEU A 183 -4.04 21.76 -2.48
CA LEU A 183 -4.37 21.27 -3.82
C LEU A 183 -5.47 22.10 -4.50
N GLN A 184 -6.46 22.58 -3.74
CA GLN A 184 -7.49 23.48 -4.28
C GLN A 184 -6.90 24.79 -4.80
N ARG A 185 -6.03 25.45 -4.00
CA ARG A 185 -5.33 26.67 -4.43
C ARG A 185 -4.45 26.44 -5.66
N LYS A 186 -3.69 25.35 -5.67
CA LYS A 186 -2.85 24.97 -6.81
C LYS A 186 -3.68 24.75 -8.08
N ARG A 187 -4.85 24.10 -7.98
CA ARG A 187 -5.79 23.92 -9.10
C ARG A 187 -6.39 25.24 -9.58
N ALA A 188 -6.56 26.22 -8.69
CA ALA A 188 -7.01 27.57 -9.02
C ALA A 188 -5.90 28.46 -9.60
N GLY A 189 -4.68 27.94 -9.80
CA GLY A 189 -3.56 28.66 -10.40
C GLY A 189 -2.62 29.34 -9.41
N ASP A 190 -2.86 29.22 -8.09
CA ASP A 190 -1.93 29.73 -7.09
C ASP A 190 -0.75 28.76 -6.90
N THR A 191 0.40 29.11 -7.49
CA THR A 191 1.66 28.36 -7.36
C THR A 191 2.67 29.04 -6.44
N GLY A 192 2.30 30.15 -5.79
CA GLY A 192 3.24 30.96 -4.99
C GLY A 192 3.62 30.32 -3.66
N GLN A 193 2.76 29.45 -3.13
CA GLN A 193 2.96 28.83 -1.82
C GLN A 193 3.68 27.48 -1.92
N LYS A 194 4.71 27.28 -1.09
CA LYS A 194 5.39 25.99 -0.94
C LYS A 194 4.50 24.99 -0.18
N PHE A 195 4.63 23.70 -0.51
CA PHE A 195 3.95 22.61 0.20
C PHE A 195 4.74 22.22 1.46
N LEU A 196 4.20 22.51 2.65
CA LEU A 196 4.82 22.36 3.97
C LEU A 196 3.91 21.56 4.94
N PRO A 197 3.69 20.26 4.70
CA PRO A 197 2.75 19.45 5.49
C PRO A 197 3.20 19.20 6.94
N GLN A 198 4.50 19.31 7.23
CA GLN A 198 5.06 19.08 8.57
C GLN A 198 4.53 20.05 9.62
N GLN A 199 4.22 21.29 9.22
CA GLN A 199 3.65 22.32 10.10
C GLN A 199 2.20 22.02 10.53
N HIS A 200 1.59 21.00 9.91
CA HIS A 200 0.19 20.63 10.09
C HIS A 200 0.04 19.16 10.52
N MET A 201 1.14 18.43 10.73
CA MET A 201 1.08 17.19 11.49
C MET A 201 0.84 17.60 12.95
N GLY A 202 -0.35 17.30 13.48
CA GLY A 202 -0.63 17.56 14.89
C GLY A 202 0.42 16.86 15.76
N ASP A 203 0.70 17.40 16.94
CA ASP A 203 1.55 16.71 17.92
C ASP A 203 1.02 15.28 18.06
N HIS A 204 1.87 14.30 17.74
CA HIS A 204 1.60 12.91 18.06
C HIS A 204 1.49 12.82 19.58
N HIS A 205 0.28 13.02 20.12
CA HIS A 205 -0.02 12.65 21.48
C HIS A 205 -0.08 11.13 21.47
N ASP A 206 1.05 10.53 21.83
CA ASP A 206 1.20 9.11 22.12
C ASP A 206 0.20 8.76 23.25
N PRO A 207 -0.90 8.05 22.97
CA PRO A 207 -1.74 7.56 24.05
C PRO A 207 -1.12 6.26 24.54
N GLU A 208 -0.49 6.32 25.72
CA GLU A 208 -0.06 5.16 26.55
C GLU A 208 1.23 4.46 26.05
N LYS A 209 2.37 4.50 26.76
CA LYS A 209 2.67 3.77 28.02
C LYS A 209 1.98 2.43 28.20
#